data_AF-A0A0F9GXL7-F1
#
_entry.id   AF-A0A0F9GXL7-F1
#
_cell.length_a   1.000
_cell.length_b   1.000
_cell.length_c   1.000
_cell.angle_alpha   90.00
_cell.angle_beta   90.00
_cell.angle_gamma   90.00
#
_symmetry.space_group_name_H-M   'P 1'
#
loop_
_entity.id
_entity.type
_entity.pdbx_description
1 polymer ?
#
loop_
_entity_poly.entity_id
_entity_poly.type
_entity_poly.pdbx_seq_one_letter_code
_entity_poly.pdbx_strand_id
1 'polypeptide(L)' 'MPGTFDLLHYGHMRFLAECAEMGSVIVALATDEHAHPKRKPIMTFYERSEALLHLPYVDKVTPKKSRPLIPII' A
#
# COMPACT_ATOMS: atom_id res chain seq x y z
N MET A 1 -2.83 8.85 3.33
CA MET A 1 -3.30 8.69 1.94
C MET A 1 -3.54 7.21 1.72
N PRO A 2 -4.60 6.80 1.03
CA PRO A 2 -4.78 5.38 0.69
C PRO A 2 -3.55 4.90 -0.09
N GLY A 3 -3.04 3.71 0.26
CA GLY A 3 -1.93 3.07 -0.46
C GLY A 3 -0.51 3.37 0.06
N THR A 4 -0.34 4.02 1.22
CA THR A 4 0.99 4.11 1.85
C THR A 4 1.36 2.82 2.60
N PHE A 5 0.39 2.16 3.25
CA PHE A 5 0.60 0.93 4.05
C PHE A 5 1.78 1.05 5.04
N ASP A 6 1.91 2.22 5.65
CA ASP A 6 2.88 2.45 6.71
C ASP A 6 2.32 1.94 8.04
N LEU A 7 3.18 1.38 8.89
CA LEU A 7 2.82 0.74 10.17
C LEU A 7 1.56 -0.13 10.06
N LEU A 8 1.70 -1.32 9.46
CA LEU A 8 0.58 -2.23 9.27
C LEU A 8 -0.21 -2.45 10.58
N HIS A 9 -1.53 -2.32 10.48
CA HIS A 9 -2.45 -2.46 11.60
C HIS A 9 -3.69 -3.24 11.14
N TYR A 10 -4.56 -3.59 12.10
CA TYR A 10 -5.72 -4.46 11.85
C TYR A 10 -6.59 -3.98 10.67
N GLY A 11 -6.79 -2.66 10.52
CA GLY A 11 -7.54 -2.10 9.40
C GLY A 11 -6.96 -2.44 8.02
N HIS A 12 -5.64 -2.45 7.86
CA HIS A 12 -5.00 -2.86 6.60
C HIS A 12 -5.22 -4.35 6.33
N MET A 13 -5.07 -5.21 7.36
CA MET A 13 -5.27 -6.65 7.21
C MET A 13 -6.70 -6.98 6.83
N ARG A 14 -7.68 -6.38 7.50
CA ARG A 14 -9.10 -6.58 7.19
C ARG A 14 -9.44 -6.17 5.76
N PHE A 15 -8.98 -5.00 5.33
CA PHE A 15 -9.20 -4.54 3.97
C PHE A 15 -8.61 -5.50 2.92
N LEU A 16 -7.36 -5.94 3.12
CA LEU A 16 -6.71 -6.86 2.19
C LEU A 16 -7.36 -8.26 2.20
N ALA A 17 -7.83 -8.73 3.35
CA ALA A 17 -8.57 -9.99 3.46
C ALA A 17 -9.91 -9.91 2.69
N GLU A 18 -10.67 -8.83 2.85
CA GLU A 18 -11.90 -8.58 2.07
C GLU A 18 -11.60 -8.49 0.56
N CYS A 19 -10.47 -7.91 0.16
CA CYS A 19 -10.04 -7.92 -1.24
C CYS A 19 -9.69 -9.33 -1.76
N ALA A 20 -9.05 -10.16 -0.93
CA ALA A 20 -8.65 -11.51 -1.30
C ALA A 20 -9.85 -12.44 -1.55
N GLU A 21 -10.99 -12.18 -0.89
CA GLU A 21 -12.25 -12.89 -1.17
C GLU A 21 -12.81 -12.58 -2.57
N MET A 22 -12.43 -11.44 -3.16
CA MET A 22 -12.88 -11.01 -4.49
C MET A 22 -11.90 -11.43 -5.61
N GLY A 23 -10.72 -11.96 -5.28
CA GLY A 23 -9.73 -12.41 -6.25
C GLY A 23 -8.29 -12.07 -5.85
N SER A 24 -7.40 -12.00 -6.84
CA SER A 24 -5.98 -11.72 -6.61
C SER A 24 -5.74 -10.27 -6.18
N VAL A 25 -4.94 -10.09 -5.14
CA VAL A 25 -4.63 -8.81 -4.52
C VAL A 25 -3.23 -8.35 -4.93
N ILE A 26 -3.21 -7.32 -5.78
CA ILE A 26 -1.99 -6.63 -6.19
C ILE A 26 -1.98 -5.25 -5.55
N VAL A 27 -0.97 -4.96 -4.72
CA VAL A 27 -0.85 -3.68 -4.04
C VAL A 27 0.08 -2.74 -4.81
N ALA A 28 -0.46 -1.60 -5.27
CA ALA A 28 0.33 -0.51 -5.82
C ALA A 28 0.85 0.41 -4.70
N LEU A 29 2.06 0.14 -4.23
CA LEU A 29 2.67 0.79 -3.07
C LEU A 29 3.39 2.09 -3.44
N ALA A 30 3.10 3.18 -2.74
CA ALA A 30 3.80 4.44 -2.94
C ALA A 30 5.29 4.32 -2.54
N THR A 31 6.22 4.73 -3.43
CA THR A 31 7.65 4.84 -3.11
C THR A 31 7.90 6.00 -2.14
N ASP A 32 9.05 6.01 -1.48
CA ASP A 32 9.38 7.05 -0.49
C ASP A 32 9.47 8.45 -1.11
N GLU A 33 9.90 8.54 -2.37
CA GLU A 33 9.94 9.77 -3.16
C GLU A 33 8.55 10.31 -3.51
N HIS A 34 7.58 9.40 -3.74
CA HIS A 34 6.21 9.74 -4.10
C HIS A 34 5.27 9.79 -2.88
N ALA A 35 5.80 9.56 -1.68
CA ALA A 35 5.03 9.68 -0.46
C ALA A 35 4.72 11.15 -0.17
N HIS A 36 3.59 11.39 0.49
CA HIS A 36 3.08 12.75 0.66
C HIS A 36 4.08 13.63 1.43
N PRO A 37 4.46 14.83 0.93
CA PRO A 37 5.54 15.63 1.51
C PRO A 37 5.27 16.04 2.96
N LYS A 38 3.99 16.19 3.34
CA LYS A 38 3.59 16.52 4.73
C LYS A 38 3.50 15.31 5.67
N ARG A 39 3.55 14.08 5.14
CA ARG A 39 3.40 12.83 5.91
C ARG A 39 4.26 11.75 5.25
N LYS A 40 5.56 11.84 5.52
CA LYS A 40 6.50 10.80 5.11
C LYS A 40 6.22 9.52 5.91
N PRO A 41 6.31 8.34 5.28
CA PRO A 41 6.21 7.07 5.98
C PRO A 41 7.34 6.96 7.00
N ILE A 42 7.07 6.27 8.11
CA ILE A 42 8.10 5.89 9.08
C ILE A 42 8.92 4.73 8.50
N MET A 43 8.24 3.74 7.91
CA MET A 43 8.87 2.60 7.25
C MET A 43 9.25 2.97 5.81
N THR A 44 10.45 2.60 5.39
CA THR A 44 10.90 2.68 4.00
C THR A 44 9.98 1.90 3.06
N PHE A 45 10.02 2.22 1.77
CA PHE A 45 9.30 1.46 0.75
C PHE A 45 9.62 -0.04 0.82
N TYR A 46 10.89 -0.38 1.07
CA TYR A 46 11.33 -1.76 1.19
C TYR A 46 10.67 -2.45 2.39
N GLU A 47 10.74 -1.86 3.58
CA GLU A 47 10.13 -2.43 4.79
C GLU A 47 8.61 -2.60 4.63
N ARG A 48 7.93 -1.62 4.03
CA ARG A 48 6.47 -1.70 3.76
C ARG A 48 6.15 -2.78 2.73
N SER A 49 6.97 -2.90 1.68
CA SER A 49 6.82 -3.93 0.66
C SER A 49 7.00 -5.33 1.24
N GLU A 50 8.06 -5.53 2.03
CA GLU A 50 8.32 -6.80 2.71
C GLU A 50 7.18 -7.16 3.66
N ALA A 51 6.73 -6.20 4.48
CA ALA A 51 5.63 -6.42 5.41
C ALA A 51 4.32 -6.83 4.69
N LEU A 52 4.03 -6.22 3.53
CA LEU A 52 2.89 -6.58 2.71
C LEU A 52 3.03 -7.98 2.07
N LEU A 53 4.20 -8.31 1.54
CA LEU A 53 4.46 -9.62 0.90
C LEU A 53 4.39 -10.80 1.89
N HIS A 54 4.57 -10.55 3.20
CA HIS A 54 4.40 -11.56 4.23
C HIS A 54 2.94 -11.77 4.67
N LEU A 55 2.00 -10.95 4.18
CA LEU A 55 0.58 -11.18 4.43
C LEU A 55 0.05 -12.27 3.51
N PRO A 56 -0.74 -13.24 4.02
CA PRO A 56 -1.32 -14.30 3.19
C PRO A 56 -2.36 -13.77 2.18
N TYR A 57 -2.75 -12.51 2.31
CA TYR A 57 -3.76 -11.85 1.47
C TYR A 57 -3.18 -11.07 0.30
N VAL A 58 -1.84 -11.02 0.14
CA VAL A 58 -1.18 -10.18 -0.87
C VAL A 58 -0.38 -11.06 -1.82
N ASP A 59 -0.77 -11.07 -3.10
CA ASP A 59 -0.08 -11.86 -4.11
C ASP A 59 1.14 -11.14 -4.67
N LYS A 60 1.06 -9.81 -4.78
CA LYS A 60 2.11 -9.00 -5.40
C LYS A 60 2.11 -7.57 -4.90
N VAL A 61 3.30 -7.01 -4.72
CA VAL A 61 3.51 -5.59 -4.49
C VAL A 61 4.20 -4.98 -5.71
N THR A 62 3.70 -3.83 -6.18
CA THR A 62 4.29 -3.06 -7.29
C THR A 62 4.49 -1.61 -6.89
N PRO A 63 5.59 -0.95 -7.29
CA PRO A 63 5.77 0.47 -7.02
C PRO A 63 4.76 1.30 -7.83
N LYS A 64 4.10 2.24 -7.16
CA LYS A 64 3.16 3.18 -7.77
C LYS A 64 3.95 4.29 -8.49
N LYS A 65 3.96 4.25 -9.82
CA LYS A 65 4.75 5.17 -10.67
C LYS A 65 4.08 6.51 -11.00
N SER A 66 2.80 6.72 -10.63
CA SER A 66 2.13 8.01 -10.86
C SER A 66 0.98 8.26 -9.88
N ARG A 67 0.75 9.54 -9.54
CA ARG A 67 -0.51 9.99 -8.93
C ARG A 67 -1.54 10.03 -10.06
N PRO A 68 -2.65 9.26 -10.04
CA PRO A 68 -3.72 9.53 -10.98
C PRO A 68 -4.21 10.96 -10.68
N LEU A 69 -4.22 11.80 -11.72
CA LEU A 69 -4.69 13.18 -11.70
C LEU A 69 -6.21 13.22 -11.56
N ILE A 70 -6.77 12.55 -10.56
CA ILE A 70 -8.18 12.73 -10.21
C ILE A 70 -8.21 14.00 -9.37
N PRO A 71 -8.78 15.12 -9.88
CA PRO A 71 -9.03 16.26 -9.02
C PRO A 71 -9.97 15.79 -7.91
N ILE A 72 -9.56 16.02 -6.67
CA ILE A 72 -10.50 15.95 -5.55
C ILE A 72 -11.39 17.18 -5.73
N ILE A 73 -12.51 16.98 -6.44
CA ILE A 73 -13.69 17.85 -6.36
C ILE A 73 -14.29 17.77 -4.96
#